data_AF-A0A5S3UEY0-F1
#
_entry.id   AF-A0A5S3UEY0-F1
#
_cell.length_a   1.000
_cell.length_b   1.000
_cell.length_c   1.000
_cell.angle_alpha   90.00
_cell.angle_beta   90.00
_cell.angle_gamma   90.00
#
_symmetry.space_group_name_H-M   'P 1'
#
loop_
_entity.id
_entity.type
_entity.pdbx_description
1 polymer ?
#
loop_
_entity_poly.entity_id
_entity_poly.type
_entity_poly.pdbx_seq_one_letter_code
_entity_poly.pdbx_strand_id
1 'polypeptide(L)'
;MIALLFDIIGMTGTFLVVGAFFLLQLNKASPTGLVYNMMNLTGAILLLISLCYNFNLASFVIEIFWIAASLIGLYKYIKAKRTSNIETA
;
A
#
# COMPACT_ATOMS: atom_id res chain seq x y z
N MET A 1 -7.45 17.90 19.33
CA MET A 1 -6.61 16.73 19.70
C MET A 1 -6.93 15.52 18.83
N ILE A 2 -8.17 15.01 18.83
CA ILE A 2 -8.57 13.85 18.02
C ILE A 2 -8.41 14.09 16.51
N ALA A 3 -8.87 15.25 16.00
CA ALA A 3 -8.69 15.61 14.60
C ALA A 3 -7.21 15.55 14.15
N LEU A 4 -6.31 16.13 14.95
CA LEU A 4 -4.87 16.12 14.67
C LEU A 4 -4.30 14.70 14.57
N LEU A 5 -4.80 13.75 15.37
CA LEU A 5 -4.37 12.35 15.27
C LEU A 5 -4.77 11.74 13.92
N PHE A 6 -6.00 11.98 13.46
CA PHE A 6 -6.46 11.52 12.15
C PHE A 6 -5.68 12.18 11.01
N ASP A 7 -5.37 13.48 11.12
CA ASP A 7 -4.54 14.18 10.13
C ASP A 7 -3.12 13.59 10.07
N ILE A 8 -2.50 13.28 11.22
CA ILE A 8 -1.17 12.63 11.26
C ILE A 8 -1.23 11.23 10.64
N ILE A 9 -2.28 10.45 10.94
CA ILE A 9 -2.49 9.12 10.36
C ILE A 9 -2.66 9.23 8.84
N GLY A 10 -3.50 10.15 8.36
CA GLY A 10 -3.72 10.41 6.94
C GLY A 10 -2.45 10.83 6.24
N MET A 11 -1.70 11.78 6.79
CA MET A 11 -0.43 12.25 6.22
C MET A 11 0.64 11.15 6.19
N THR A 12 0.70 10.30 7.21
CA THR A 12 1.59 9.13 7.21
C THR A 12 1.19 8.16 6.09
N GLY A 13 -0.12 7.91 5.93
CA GLY A 13 -0.65 7.11 4.84
C GLY A 13 -0.31 7.67 3.46
N THR A 14 -0.52 8.96 3.25
CA THR A 14 -0.12 9.69 2.03
C THR A 14 1.36 9.52 1.73
N PHE A 15 2.22 9.73 2.72
CA PHE A 15 3.67 9.58 2.54
C PHE A 15 4.06 8.16 2.13
N LEU A 16 3.42 7.14 2.70
CA LEU A 16 3.68 5.75 2.35
C LEU A 16 3.23 5.40 0.92
N VAL A 17 2.01 5.78 0.53
CA VAL A 17 1.49 5.51 -0.83
C VAL A 17 2.33 6.24 -1.89
N VAL A 18 2.54 7.54 -1.71
CA VAL A 18 3.35 8.35 -2.63
C VAL A 18 4.80 7.88 -2.64
N GLY A 19 5.37 7.55 -1.49
CA GLY A 19 6.72 7.02 -1.37
C GLY A 19 6.88 5.67 -2.08
N ALA A 20 5.90 4.77 -1.95
CA ALA A 20 5.88 3.50 -2.67
C ALA A 20 5.87 3.71 -4.19
N PHE A 21 4.96 4.57 -4.68
CA PHE A 21 4.88 4.90 -6.09
C PHE A 21 6.15 5.60 -6.60
N PHE A 22 6.75 6.47 -5.79
CA PHE A 22 8.01 7.14 -6.12
C PHE A 22 9.16 6.15 -6.26
N LEU A 23 9.28 5.19 -5.34
CA LEU A 23 10.27 4.11 -5.45
C LEU A 23 10.06 3.25 -6.69
N LEU A 24 8.80 3.02 -7.09
CA LEU A 24 8.45 2.36 -8.35
C LEU A 24 8.99 3.16 -9.55
N GLN A 25 8.75 4.48 -9.60
CA GLN A 25 9.23 5.34 -10.68
C GLN A 25 10.75 5.46 -10.75
N LEU A 26 11.43 5.34 -9.61
CA LEU A 26 12.89 5.28 -9.56
C LEU A 26 13.46 3.90 -9.92
N ASN A 27 12.61 2.93 -10.29
CA ASN A 27 12.99 1.52 -10.50
C ASN A 27 13.69 0.90 -9.27
N LYS A 28 13.46 1.44 -8.07
CA LYS A 28 13.99 0.93 -6.80
C LYS A 28 13.06 -0.10 -6.15
N ALA A 29 11.83 -0.20 -6.64
CA ALA A 29 10.87 -1.23 -6.26
C ALA A 29 10.19 -1.81 -7.51
N SER A 30 9.66 -3.02 -7.38
CA SER A 30 8.91 -3.71 -8.44
C SER A 30 7.41 -3.70 -8.13
N PRO A 31 6.52 -3.61 -9.14
CA PRO A 31 5.07 -3.72 -8.94
C PRO A 31 4.64 -5.01 -8.23
N THR A 32 5.39 -6.11 -8.37
CA THR A 32 5.13 -7.39 -7.69
C THR A 32 6.08 -7.63 -6.53
N GLY A 33 6.90 -6.63 -6.16
CA GLY A 33 7.85 -6.73 -5.07
C GLY A 33 7.21 -6.49 -3.70
N LEU A 34 7.79 -7.08 -2.66
CA LEU A 34 7.30 -6.95 -1.28
C LEU A 34 7.28 -5.49 -0.79
N VAL A 35 8.35 -4.73 -1.05
CA VAL A 35 8.51 -3.35 -0.56
C VAL A 35 7.38 -2.44 -1.02
N TYR A 36 7.14 -2.38 -2.34
CA TYR A 36 6.08 -1.56 -2.92
C TYR A 36 4.70 -1.95 -2.38
N ASN A 37 4.36 -3.25 -2.45
CA ASN A 37 3.03 -3.71 -2.07
C ASN A 37 2.76 -3.55 -0.57
N MET A 38 3.76 -3.74 0.30
CA MET A 38 3.59 -3.54 1.74
C MET A 38 3.45 -2.06 2.09
N MET A 39 4.31 -1.19 1.56
CA MET A 39 4.22 0.26 1.80
C MET A 39 2.87 0.81 1.32
N ASN A 40 2.46 0.43 0.10
CA ASN A 40 1.22 0.90 -0.50
C ASN A 40 -0.02 0.37 0.26
N LEU A 41 -0.02 -0.90 0.66
CA LEU A 41 -1.10 -1.49 1.46
C LEU A 41 -1.25 -0.80 2.82
N THR A 42 -0.14 -0.64 3.55
CA THR A 42 -0.16 0.03 4.86
C THR A 42 -0.60 1.47 4.71
N GLY A 43 -0.09 2.18 3.70
CA GLY A 43 -0.46 3.57 3.43
C GLY A 43 -1.95 3.74 3.15
N ALA A 44 -2.52 2.89 2.30
CA ALA A 44 -3.94 2.91 1.95
C ALA A 44 -4.84 2.60 3.16
N ILE A 45 -4.45 1.66 4.02
CA ILE A 45 -5.18 1.36 5.27
C ILE A 45 -5.18 2.58 6.21
N LEU A 46 -4.05 3.26 6.37
CA LEU A 46 -3.99 4.48 7.19
C LEU A 46 -4.86 5.60 6.62
N LEU A 47 -4.89 5.77 5.29
CA LEU A 47 -5.77 6.72 4.63
C LEU A 47 -7.25 6.39 4.87
N LEU A 48 -7.65 5.12 4.78
CA LEU A 48 -9.01 4.70 5.14
C LEU A 48 -9.36 5.04 6.59
N ILE A 49 -8.44 4.84 7.55
CA ILE A 49 -8.65 5.22 8.95
C ILE A 49 -8.87 6.73 9.08
N SER A 50 -8.08 7.55 8.38
CA SER A 50 -8.25 9.01 8.34
C SER A 50 -9.61 9.43 7.76
N LEU A 51 -10.07 8.74 6.72
CA LEU A 51 -11.34 9.02 6.04
C LEU A 51 -12.57 8.65 6.88
N CYS A 52 -12.42 7.80 7.90
CA CYS A 52 -13.51 7.57 8.86
C CYS A 52 -13.84 8.81 9.70
N TYR A 53 -12.92 9.78 9.82
CA TYR A 53 -13.17 11.04 10.53
C TYR A 53 -13.70 12.15 9.61
N ASN A 54 -13.04 12.35 8.46
CA ASN A 54 -13.47 13.30 7.43
C ASN A 54 -13.73 12.56 6.11
N PHE A 55 -14.95 12.05 5.94
CA PHE A 55 -15.25 11.15 4.85
C PHE A 55 -15.25 11.84 3.48
N ASN A 56 -14.55 11.23 2.53
CA ASN A 56 -14.60 11.57 1.12
C ASN A 56 -14.76 10.27 0.31
N LEU A 57 -15.87 10.17 -0.41
CA LEU A 57 -16.20 8.94 -1.15
C LEU A 57 -15.18 8.62 -2.25
N ALA A 58 -14.70 9.63 -2.99
CA ALA A 58 -13.74 9.42 -4.06
C ALA A 58 -12.40 8.93 -3.51
N SER A 59 -11.89 9.57 -2.45
CA SER A 59 -10.68 9.14 -1.73
C SER A 59 -10.85 7.74 -1.13
N PHE A 60 -12.00 7.44 -0.55
CA PHE A 60 -12.26 6.11 0.03
C PHE A 60 -12.20 5.00 -1.03
N VAL A 61 -12.82 5.23 -2.19
CA VAL A 61 -12.87 4.26 -3.29
C VAL A 61 -11.47 4.02 -3.87
N ILE A 62 -10.65 5.06 -4.08
CA ILE A 62 -9.30 4.86 -4.61
C ILE A 62 -8.41 4.06 -3.65
N GLU A 63 -8.55 4.23 -2.33
CA GLU A 63 -7.81 3.43 -1.36
C GLU A 63 -8.19 1.94 -1.40
N ILE A 64 -9.46 1.61 -1.66
CA ILE A 64 -9.87 0.21 -1.88
C ILE A 64 -9.13 -0.37 -3.10
N PHE A 65 -9.02 0.39 -4.19
CA PHE A 65 -8.26 -0.06 -5.36
C PHE A 65 -6.77 -0.24 -5.06
N TRP A 66 -6.16 0.66 -4.27
CA TRP A 66 -4.77 0.51 -3.83
C TRP A 66 -4.56 -0.74 -2.98
N ILE A 67 -5.47 -1.03 -2.05
CA ILE A 67 -5.45 -2.26 -1.25
C ILE A 67 -5.54 -3.48 -2.16
N ALA A 68 -6.52 -3.52 -3.08
CA ALA A 68 -6.72 -4.64 -3.99
C ALA A 68 -5.48 -4.88 -4.88
N ALA A 69 -4.91 -3.84 -5.47
CA ALA A 69 -3.68 -3.92 -6.26
C ALA A 69 -2.51 -4.47 -5.44
N SER A 70 -2.38 -4.02 -4.19
CA SER A 70 -1.32 -4.46 -3.28
C SER A 70 -1.44 -5.94 -2.90
N LEU A 71 -2.67 -6.40 -2.64
CA LEU A 71 -2.95 -7.81 -2.36
C LEU A 71 -2.64 -8.71 -3.57
N ILE A 72 -2.99 -8.27 -4.79
CA ILE A 72 -2.64 -8.99 -6.02
C ILE A 72 -1.11 -9.07 -6.19
N GLY A 73 -0.39 -7.97 -5.97
CA GLY A 73 1.07 -7.95 -6.06
C GLY A 73 1.74 -8.85 -5.02
N LEU A 74 1.26 -8.83 -3.77
CA LEU A 74 1.77 -9.67 -2.70
C LEU A 74 1.49 -11.16 -2.94
N TYR A 75 0.31 -11.51 -3.46
CA TYR A 75 0.00 -12.88 -3.86
C TYR A 75 0.96 -13.39 -4.93
N LYS A 76 1.26 -12.58 -5.96
CA LYS A 76 2.25 -12.92 -6.99
C LYS A 76 3.65 -13.09 -6.41
N TYR A 77 4.06 -12.23 -5.47
CA TYR A 77 5.34 -12.35 -4.76
C TYR A 77 5.49 -13.70 -4.04
N ILE A 78 4.47 -14.07 -3.25
CA ILE A 78 4.49 -15.34 -2.48
C ILE A 78 4.49 -16.54 -3.42
N LYS A 79 3.69 -16.50 -4.50
CA LYS A 79 3.65 -17.57 -5.51
C LYS A 79 5.02 -17.77 -6.17
N ALA A 80 5.67 -16.69 -6.60
CA ALA A 80 6.99 -16.76 -7.24
C ALA A 80 8.06 -17.35 -6.31
N LYS A 81 8.06 -16.93 -5.03
CA LYS A 81 9.00 -17.43 -4.02
C LYS A 81 8.78 -18.93 -3.71
N ARG A 82 7.55 -19.42 -3.81
CA ARG A 82 7.25 -20.86 -3.64
C ARG A 82 7.81 -21.70 -4.79
N THR A 83 7.71 -21.21 -6.03
CA THR A 83 8.26 -21.92 -7.20
C THR A 83 9.79 -22.00 -7.14
N SER A 84 10.48 -20.91 -6.79
CA SER A 84 11.95 -20.92 -6.67
C SER A 84 12.45 -21.91 -5.62
N ASN A 85 11.74 -22.06 -4.50
CA ASN A 85 12.14 -22.99 -3.43
C ASN A 85 11.98 -24.46 -3.83
N ILE A 86 11.11 -24.79 -4.79
CA ILE A 86 10.91 -26.17 -5.28
C ILE A 86 12.01 -26.57 -6.26
N GLU A 87 12.51 -25.64 -7.08
CA GLU A 87 13.58 -25.93 -8.05
C GLU A 87 14.96 -26.14 -7.40
N THR A 88 15.18 -25.60 -6.19
CA THR A 88 16.42 -25.77 -5.42
C THR A 88 16.40 -26.94 -4.42
N ALA A 89 15.29 -27.66 -4.28
CA ALA A 89 15.13 -28.79 -3.36
C ALA A 89 15.22 -30.13 -4.11
#